data_AF-E9J2P0-F1
#
_entry.id   AF-E9J2P0-F1
#
_cell.length_a   1.000
_cell.length_b   1.000
_cell.length_c   1.000
_cell.angle_alpha   90.00
_cell.angle_beta   90.00
_cell.angle_gamma   90.00
#
_symmetry.space_group_name_H-M   'P 1'
#
loop_
_entity.id
_entity.type
_entity.pdbx_description
1 polymer ?
#
loop_
_entity_poly.entity_id
_entity_poly.type
_entity_poly.pdbx_seq_one_letter_code
_entity_poly.pdbx_strand_id
1 'polypeptide(L)'
;IEQVRYAIAKHGSVKVNTVFNGEFVNIRDDRDNKSLATKNYELYRASNLREWYERRVIEVIVAMLDEFQERDSGWAQCRLQAWARWARA
;
A
#
# COMPACT_ATOMS: atom_id res chain seq x y z
N ILE A 1 8.06 -6.85 -4.87
CA ILE A 1 8.20 -6.72 -6.34
C ILE A 1 8.62 -8.05 -6.98
N GLU A 2 9.60 -8.77 -6.44
CA GLU A 2 10.07 -10.06 -7.01
C GLU A 2 8.97 -11.12 -7.19
N GLN A 3 8.05 -11.27 -6.23
CA GLN A 3 6.93 -12.21 -6.37
C GLN A 3 5.99 -11.84 -7.52
N VAL A 4 5.77 -10.54 -7.73
CA VAL A 4 4.97 -10.01 -8.85
C VAL A 4 5.69 -10.28 -10.17
N ARG A 5 7.02 -10.08 -10.23
CA ARG A 5 7.83 -10.44 -11.41
C ARG A 5 7.71 -11.92 -11.75
N TYR A 6 7.88 -12.79 -10.74
CA TYR A 6 7.78 -14.23 -10.91
C TYR A 6 6.39 -14.65 -11.43
N ALA A 7 5.32 -14.13 -10.85
CA ALA A 7 3.96 -14.46 -11.24
C ALA A 7 3.63 -13.97 -12.67
N ILE A 8 4.09 -12.78 -13.06
CA ILE A 8 3.96 -12.27 -14.44
C ILE A 8 4.75 -13.12 -15.43
N ALA A 9 5.96 -13.56 -15.06
CA ALA A 9 6.76 -14.44 -15.91
C ALA A 9 6.02 -15.77 -16.17
N LYS A 10 5.44 -16.36 -15.11
CA LYS A 10 4.72 -17.63 -15.16
C LYS A 10 3.37 -17.56 -15.88
N HIS A 11 2.59 -16.50 -15.66
CA HIS A 11 1.18 -16.42 -16.07
C HIS A 11 0.91 -15.41 -17.20
N GLY A 12 1.88 -14.59 -17.59
CA GLY A 12 1.74 -13.57 -18.62
C GLY A 12 1.16 -12.24 -18.10
N SER A 13 0.23 -12.31 -17.15
CA SER A 13 -0.32 -11.17 -16.43
C SER A 13 -0.74 -11.55 -15.01
N VAL A 14 -0.91 -10.55 -14.16
CA VAL A 14 -1.40 -10.71 -12.78
C VAL A 14 -2.26 -9.53 -12.38
N LYS A 15 -3.23 -9.77 -11.49
CA LYS A 15 -4.00 -8.73 -10.82
C LYS A 15 -3.50 -8.56 -9.40
N VAL A 16 -3.15 -7.33 -9.04
CA VAL A 16 -2.45 -6.99 -7.80
C VAL A 16 -3.34 -6.09 -6.96
N ASN A 17 -3.61 -6.49 -5.71
CA ASN A 17 -4.28 -5.69 -4.69
C ASN A 17 -3.26 -5.26 -3.61
N THR A 18 -3.03 -3.97 -3.45
CA THR A 18 -2.13 -3.49 -2.40
C THR A 18 -2.92 -3.04 -1.18
N VAL A 19 -2.58 -3.58 -0.01
CA VAL A 19 -3.10 -3.11 1.27
C VAL A 19 -1.96 -2.63 2.14
N PHE A 20 -2.02 -1.37 2.54
CA PHE A 20 -1.18 -0.78 3.57
C PHE A 20 -1.82 -1.02 4.93
N ASN A 21 -1.05 -1.48 5.90
CA ASN A 21 -1.49 -1.57 7.29
C ASN A 21 -0.49 -0.81 8.14
N GLY A 22 -0.97 0.09 8.99
CA GLY A 22 -0.13 0.89 9.86
C GLY A 22 -0.75 1.00 11.24
N GLU A 23 0.09 0.95 12.27
CA GLU A 23 -0.29 1.37 13.61
C GLU A 23 -0.07 2.88 13.70
N PHE A 24 -1.12 3.58 14.14
CA PHE A 24 -1.14 5.02 14.35
C PHE A 24 -1.20 5.25 15.84
N VAL A 25 -0.39 6.19 16.31
CA VAL A 25 -0.41 6.61 17.70
C VAL A 25 -0.93 8.04 17.74
N ASN A 26 -1.74 8.38 18.73
CA ASN A 26 -2.15 9.77 18.92
C ASN A 26 -1.29 10.46 20.00
N ILE A 27 -1.51 11.76 20.18
CA ILE A 27 -0.77 12.56 21.18
C ILE A 27 -0.99 12.06 22.63
N ARG A 28 -2.02 11.23 22.86
CA ARG A 28 -2.36 10.63 24.16
C ARG A 28 -1.84 9.20 24.32
N ASP A 29 -0.99 8.73 23.41
CA ASP A 29 -0.47 7.34 23.33
C ASP A 29 -1.55 6.27 23.08
N ASP A 30 -2.74 6.66 22.62
CA ASP A 30 -3.71 5.69 22.11
C ASP A 30 -3.20 5.14 20.78
N ARG A 31 -3.35 3.84 20.58
CA ARG A 31 -2.89 3.14 19.37
C ARG A 31 -4.08 2.60 18.60
N ASP A 32 -4.06 2.77 17.29
CA ASP A 32 -5.06 2.21 16.40
C ASP A 32 -4.43 1.66 15.12
N ASN A 33 -4.95 0.54 14.64
CA ASN A 33 -4.48 -0.09 13.42
C ASN A 33 -5.41 0.29 12.28
N LYS A 34 -4.88 1.01 11.29
CA LYS A 34 -5.62 1.34 10.07
C LYS A 34 -5.10 0.51 8.90
N SER A 35 -6.04 0.00 8.11
CA SER A 35 -5.77 -0.65 6.83
C SER A 35 -6.27 0.24 5.69
N LEU A 36 -5.41 0.51 4.70
CA LEU A 36 -5.73 1.25 3.50
C LEU A 36 -5.52 0.36 2.29
N ALA A 37 -6.59 0.06 1.55
CA ALA A 37 -6.50 -0.72 0.32
C ALA A 37 -6.42 0.23 -0.89
N THR A 38 -5.46 -0.01 -1.79
CA THR A 38 -5.44 0.64 -3.10
C THR A 38 -6.33 -0.12 -4.07
N LYS A 39 -6.74 0.52 -5.16
CA LYS A 39 -7.45 -0.16 -6.24
C LYS A 39 -6.61 -1.29 -6.82
N ASN A 40 -7.28 -2.36 -7.25
CA ASN A 40 -6.64 -3.46 -7.97
C ASN A 40 -6.02 -2.95 -9.27
N TYR A 41 -4.83 -3.44 -9.59
CA TYR A 41 -4.12 -3.09 -10.82
C TYR A 41 -3.66 -4.34 -11.56
N GLU A 42 -3.85 -4.36 -12.87
CA GLU A 42 -3.39 -5.45 -13.72
C GLU A 42 -1.99 -5.13 -14.26
N LEU A 43 -1.08 -6.08 -14.09
CA LEU A 43 0.29 -5.98 -14.52
C LEU A 43 0.60 -7.06 -15.55
N TYR A 44 1.34 -6.65 -16.57
CA TYR A 44 1.70 -7.45 -17.72
C TYR A 44 3.24 -7.54 -17.80
N ARG A 45 3.76 -8.44 -18.64
CA ARG A 45 5.21 -8.58 -18.87
C ARG A 45 5.91 -7.27 -19.26
N ALA A 46 5.22 -6.41 -20.01
CA ALA A 46 5.75 -5.11 -20.44
C ALA A 46 5.57 -3.99 -19.40
N SER A 47 4.86 -4.22 -18.29
CA SER A 47 4.61 -3.18 -17.29
C SER A 47 5.89 -2.80 -16.55
N ASN A 48 6.14 -1.49 -16.41
CA ASN A 48 7.21 -0.99 -15.54
C ASN A 48 6.78 -1.11 -14.07
N LEU A 49 7.28 -2.14 -13.38
CA LEU A 49 6.93 -2.41 -11.98
C LEU A 49 7.39 -1.33 -11.01
N ARG A 50 8.49 -0.63 -11.33
CA ARG A 50 8.98 0.46 -10.48
C ARG A 50 8.04 1.66 -10.55
N GLU A 51 7.72 2.08 -11.77
CA GLU A 51 6.77 3.17 -12.00
C GLU A 51 5.40 2.85 -11.39
N TRP A 52 4.90 1.62 -11.59
CA TRP A 52 3.65 1.19 -10.97
C TRP A 52 3.71 1.31 -9.45
N TYR A 53 4.79 0.83 -8.82
CA TYR A 53 4.93 0.89 -7.38
C TYR A 53 5.00 2.33 -6.85
N GLU A 54 5.80 3.18 -7.48
CA GLU A 54 5.93 4.59 -7.11
C GLU A 54 4.58 5.33 -7.26
N ARG A 55 3.93 5.23 -8.42
CA ARG A 55 2.73 6.03 -8.72
C ARG A 55 1.43 5.47 -8.18
N ARG A 56 1.30 4.15 -8.07
CA ARG A 56 0.03 3.50 -7.70
C ARG A 56 0.01 2.99 -6.27
N VAL A 57 1.18 2.83 -5.65
CA VAL A 57 1.29 2.40 -4.25
C VAL A 57 1.79 3.56 -3.39
N ILE A 58 2.99 4.09 -3.66
CA ILE A 58 3.60 5.11 -2.79
C ILE A 58 2.82 6.42 -2.82
N GLU A 59 2.61 7.02 -4.00
CA GLU A 59 1.89 8.29 -4.12
C GLU A 59 0.47 8.22 -3.51
N VAL A 60 -0.24 7.10 -3.72
CA VAL A 60 -1.59 6.91 -3.18
C VAL A 60 -1.58 6.79 -1.66
N ILE A 61 -0.64 6.04 -1.09
CA ILE A 61 -0.52 5.90 0.37
C ILE A 61 -0.12 7.24 0.99
N VAL A 62 0.85 7.96 0.40
CA VAL A 62 1.29 9.27 0.91
C VAL A 62 0.14 10.27 0.88
N ALA A 63 -0.57 10.40 -0.24
CA ALA A 63 -1.73 11.31 -0.32
C ALA A 63 -2.81 10.96 0.70
N MET A 64 -3.11 9.66 0.90
CA MET A 64 -4.08 9.24 1.93
C MET A 64 -3.60 9.55 3.36
N LEU A 65 -2.29 9.42 3.63
CA LEU A 65 -1.72 9.75 4.93
C LEU A 65 -1.73 11.26 5.18
N ASP A 66 -1.42 12.06 4.17
CA ASP A 66 -1.48 13.54 4.26
C ASP A 66 -2.93 13.99 4.51
N GLU A 67 -3.90 13.50 3.74
CA GLU A 67 -5.32 13.78 3.98
C GLU A 67 -5.79 13.37 5.39
N PHE A 68 -5.27 12.26 5.92
CA PHE A 68 -5.60 11.79 7.27
C PHE A 68 -5.00 12.68 8.37
N GLN A 69 -3.82 13.25 8.13
CA GLN A 69 -3.17 14.19 9.03
C GLN A 69 -3.83 15.58 9.00
N GLU A 70 -4.18 16.09 7.82
CA GLU A 70 -4.76 17.43 7.66
C GLU A 70 -6.18 17.56 8.24
N ARG A 71 -6.95 16.47 8.32
CA ARG A 71 -8.34 16.50 8.80
C ARG A 71 -8.51 16.39 10.32
N ASP A 72 -7.65 17.03 11.11
CA ASP A 72 -7.84 17.22 12.57
C ASP A 72 -8.00 15.94 13.41
N SER A 73 -7.43 14.81 12.99
CA SER A 73 -7.71 13.53 13.65
C SER A 73 -6.97 13.34 15.00
N GLY A 74 -6.00 14.20 15.32
CA GLY A 74 -5.20 14.11 16.55
C GLY A 74 -4.19 12.95 16.60
N TRP A 75 -4.11 12.17 15.51
CA TRP A 75 -3.18 11.04 15.36
C TRP A 75 -1.83 11.56 14.86
N ALA A 76 -0.82 11.55 15.72
CA ALA A 76 0.53 11.97 15.38
C ALA A 76 1.40 10.75 15.03
N GLN A 77 1.86 10.73 13.78
CA GLN A 77 2.97 9.92 13.31
C GLN A 77 2.72 8.40 13.28
N CYS A 78 2.39 7.89 12.08
CA CYS A 78 2.34 6.46 11.79
C CYS A 78 3.75 5.85 11.93
N ARG A 79 3.92 4.88 12.83
CA ARG A 79 5.14 4.07 12.84
C ARG A 79 4.99 3.03 11.73
N LEU A 80 5.50 3.36 10.54
CA LEU A 80 5.44 2.54 9.33
C LEU A 80 6.03 1.13 9.56
N GLN A 81 5.17 0.14 9.82
CA GLN A 81 5.50 -1.29 9.79
C GLN A 81 4.89 -1.90 8.53
N ALA A 82 5.54 -1.70 7.39
CA ALA A 82 5.02 -2.20 6.12
C ALA A 82 5.12 -3.74 6.04
N TRP A 83 3.99 -4.43 6.21
CA TRP A 83 3.85 -5.86 5.90
C TRP A 83 2.83 -6.05 4.76
N ALA A 84 3.31 -6.46 3.58
CA ALA A 84 2.46 -6.79 2.45
C ALA A 84 1.85 -8.19 2.63
N ARG A 85 0.57 -8.27 3.00
CA ARG A 85 -0.21 -9.52 2.96
C ARG A 85 -0.94 -9.65 1.62
N TRP A 86 -0.75 -10.77 0.94
CA TRP A 86 -1.41 -11.11 -0.33
C TRP A 86 -2.36 -12.29 -0.12
N ALA A 87 -3.65 -12.09 -0.45
CA ALA A 87 -4.62 -13.18 -0.56
C ALA A 87 -4.41 -13.90 -1.90
N ARG A 88 -4.32 -15.23 -1.85
CA ARG A 88 -4.19 -16.10 -3.02
C ARG A 88 -5.53 -16.14 -3.78
N ALA A 89 -5.47 -16.12 -5.11
CA ALA A 89 -6.60 -16.49 -5.96
C ALA A 89 -6.92 -17.98 -5.79
#